data_AF-A0A927HLP3-F1
#
_entry.id   AF-A0A927HLP3-F1
#
_cell.length_a   1.000
_cell.length_b   1.000
_cell.length_c   1.000
_cell.angle_alpha   90.00
_cell.angle_beta   90.00
_cell.angle_gamma   90.00
#
_symmetry.space_group_name_H-M   'P 1'
#
loop_
_entity.id
_entity.type
_entity.pdbx_description
1 polymer ?
#
loop_
_entity_poly.entity_id
_entity_poly.type
_entity_poly.pdbx_seq_one_letter_code
_entity_poly.pdbx_strand_id
1 'polypeptide(L)'
;MRPAGANIIMLDGKHIIESRVDLKEKKILRWEPIKDAHGMVLLDDFNTVQQIINESPEFAAVLKKRGITDPKKVITTPLTVGFF
;
A
#
# COMPACT_ATOMS: atom_id res chain seq x y z
N MET A 1 9.23 1.03 36.48
CA MET A 1 9.41 0.48 35.12
C MET A 1 8.09 0.67 34.37
N ARG A 2 8.05 1.39 33.24
CA ARG A 2 6.82 1.49 32.42
C ARG A 2 6.56 0.11 31.78
N PRO A 3 5.31 -0.37 31.70
CA PRO A 3 5.02 -1.62 30.99
C PRO A 3 5.49 -1.52 29.54
N ALA A 4 6.07 -2.61 29.02
CA ALA A 4 6.52 -2.68 27.63
C ALA A 4 5.29 -2.63 26.71
N GLY A 5 5.01 -1.46 26.16
CA GLY A 5 3.92 -1.26 25.21
C GLY A 5 4.45 -0.98 23.82
N ALA A 6 3.69 -1.36 22.80
CA ALA A 6 3.98 -1.07 21.40
C ALA A 6 2.80 -0.35 20.75
N ASN A 7 3.11 0.56 19.82
CA ASN A 7 2.13 1.11 18.90
C ASN A 7 2.14 0.23 17.64
N ILE A 8 0.96 -0.11 17.14
CA ILE A 8 0.75 -0.92 15.96
C ILE A 8 -0.10 -0.10 14.99
N ILE A 9 0.40 0.13 13.78
CA ILE A 9 -0.37 0.80 12.71
C ILE A 9 -0.64 -0.25 11.64
N MET A 10 -1.90 -0.45 11.30
CA MET A 10 -2.35 -1.46 10.33
C MET A 10 -3.06 -0.79 9.17
N LEU A 11 -2.91 -1.38 7.99
CA LEU A 11 -3.67 -1.06 6.79
C LEU A 11 -4.64 -2.21 6.52
N ASP A 12 -5.94 -1.98 6.72
CA ASP A 12 -7.03 -2.92 6.40
C ASP A 12 -7.72 -2.49 5.09
N GLY A 13 -7.31 -3.13 3.99
CA GLY A 13 -7.62 -2.67 2.64
C GLY A 13 -7.04 -1.27 2.41
N LYS A 14 -7.88 -0.23 2.53
CA LYS A 14 -7.47 1.18 2.42
C LYS A 14 -7.59 1.98 3.73
N HIS A 15 -8.07 1.35 4.81
CA HIS A 15 -8.35 2.03 6.07
C HIS A 15 -7.18 1.84 7.05
N ILE A 16 -6.80 2.92 7.73
CA ILE A 16 -5.78 2.88 8.77
C ILE A 16 -6.40 2.61 10.13
N ILE A 17 -5.74 1.76 10.91
CA ILE A 17 -6.07 1.49 12.30
C ILE A 17 -4.83 1.71 13.15
N GLU A 18 -4.93 2.57 14.16
CA GLU A 18 -3.92 2.72 15.19
C GLU A 18 -4.31 1.93 16.43
N SER A 19 -3.38 1.11 16.91
CA SER A 19 -3.57 0.25 18.07
C SER A 19 -2.40 0.40 19.04
N ARG A 20 -2.68 0.19 20.32
CA ARG A 20 -1.66 0.09 21.36
C ARG A 20 -1.83 -1.22 22.10
N VAL A 21 -0.73 -1.93 22.32
CA VAL A 21 -0.74 -3.22 23.02
C VAL A 21 0.16 -3.18 24.24
N ASP A 22 -0.20 -3.97 25.26
CA ASP A 22 0.67 -4.33 26.37
C ASP A 22 1.33 -5.67 26.04
N LEU A 23 2.64 -5.67 25.85
CA LEU A 23 3.40 -6.87 25.47
C LEU A 23 3.56 -7.84 26.65
N LYS A 24 3.53 -7.34 27.89
CA LYS A 24 3.68 -8.16 29.08
C LYS A 24 2.38 -8.89 29.40
N GLU A 25 1.29 -8.14 29.43
CA GLU A 25 -0.05 -8.66 29.76
C GLU A 25 -0.77 -9.25 28.54
N LYS A 26 -0.15 -9.18 27.35
CA LYS A 26 -0.66 -9.71 26.06
C LYS A 26 -2.09 -9.24 25.75
N LYS A 27 -2.36 -7.96 25.98
CA LYS A 27 -3.69 -7.36 25.77
C LYS A 27 -3.62 -6.14 24.87
N ILE A 28 -4.70 -5.91 24.13
CA ILE A 28 -4.92 -4.65 23.40
C ILE A 28 -5.37 -3.60 24.42
N LEU A 29 -4.70 -2.45 24.41
CA LEU A 29 -5.01 -1.29 25.25
C LEU A 29 -5.89 -0.28 24.50
N ARG A 30 -5.77 -0.19 23.18
CA ARG A 30 -6.48 0.77 22.32
C ARG A 30 -6.62 0.21 20.91
N TRP A 31 -7.74 0.50 20.25
CA TRP A 31 -8.02 0.13 18.87
C TRP A 31 -8.86 1.22 18.21
N GLU A 32 -8.28 1.97 17.27
CA GLU A 32 -8.92 3.15 16.69
C GLU A 32 -8.76 3.21 15.17
N PRO A 33 -9.87 3.06 14.42
CA PRO A 33 -9.88 3.40 13.01
C PRO A 33 -9.64 4.90 12.82
N ILE A 34 -8.72 5.25 11.92
CA ILE A 34 -8.41 6.64 11.59
C ILE A 34 -9.19 7.03 10.34
N LYS A 35 -10.18 7.90 10.53
CA LYS A 35 -11.03 8.40 9.46
C LYS A 35 -10.22 9.28 8.50
N ASP A 36 -10.46 9.13 7.20
CA ASP A 36 -9.91 9.96 6.13
C ASP A 36 -8.37 9.91 5.99
N ALA A 37 -7.69 8.99 6.70
CA ALA A 37 -6.27 8.71 6.53
C ALA A 37 -6.03 7.72 5.38
N HIS A 38 -4.97 7.97 4.61
CA HIS A 38 -4.47 7.05 3.59
C HIS A 38 -3.19 6.38 4.07
N GLY A 39 -3.09 5.07 3.86
CA GLY A 39 -1.87 4.33 4.15
C GLY A 39 -0.72 4.71 3.24
N MET A 40 0.50 4.46 3.72
CA MET A 40 1.68 4.53 2.89
C MET A 40 1.70 3.40 1.87
N VAL A 41 2.43 3.59 0.77
CA VAL A 41 2.70 2.53 -0.20
C VAL A 41 3.49 1.41 0.48
N LEU A 42 3.03 0.18 0.31
CA LEU A 42 3.65 -1.05 0.80
C LEU A 42 4.39 -1.79 -0.32
N LEU A 43 5.18 -2.81 0.03
CA LEU A 43 6.00 -3.54 -0.94
C LEU A 43 5.15 -4.32 -1.96
N ASP A 44 4.01 -4.86 -1.53
CA ASP A 44 3.05 -5.57 -2.38
C ASP A 44 2.35 -4.64 -3.39
N ASP A 45 2.21 -3.34 -3.08
CA ASP A 45 1.71 -2.35 -4.04
C ASP A 45 2.60 -2.25 -5.28
N PHE A 46 3.93 -2.37 -5.14
CA PHE A 46 4.86 -2.34 -6.29
C PHE A 46 4.59 -3.50 -7.25
N ASN A 47 4.43 -4.71 -6.72
CA ASN A 47 4.11 -5.90 -7.52
C ASN A 47 2.72 -5.78 -8.14
N THR A 48 1.75 -5.30 -7.37
CA THR A 48 0.37 -5.12 -7.81
C THR A 48 0.28 -4.14 -8.98
N VAL A 49 0.94 -2.98 -8.90
CA VAL A 49 0.98 -2.00 -9.98
C VAL A 49 1.66 -2.58 -11.23
N GLN A 50 2.77 -3.30 -11.08
CA GLN A 50 3.42 -3.97 -12.22
C GLN A 50 2.49 -5.00 -12.88
N GLN A 51 1.77 -5.81 -12.09
CA GLN A 51 0.84 -6.80 -12.59
C GLN A 51 -0.33 -6.15 -13.35
N ILE A 52 -0.97 -5.13 -12.75
CA ILE A 52 -2.09 -4.39 -13.37
C ILE A 52 -1.67 -3.82 -14.73
N ILE A 53 -0.47 -3.23 -14.80
CA ILE A 53 0.05 -2.65 -16.05
C ILE A 53 0.36 -3.72 -17.09
N ASN A 54 0.91 -4.87 -16.68
CA ASN A 54 1.17 -6.00 -17.57
C ASN A 54 -0.10 -6.62 -18.14
N GLU A 55 -1.18 -6.62 -17.36
CA GLU A 55 -2.47 -7.24 -17.71
C GLU A 55 -3.41 -6.29 -18.48
N SER A 56 -3.15 -4.98 -18.50
CA SER A 56 -4.02 -4.01 -19.18
C SER A 56 -3.84 -4.02 -20.71
N PRO A 57 -4.87 -4.44 -21.49
CA PRO A 57 -4.81 -4.36 -22.95
C PRO A 57 -4.80 -2.91 -23.45
N GLU A 58 -5.43 -1.98 -22.73
CA GLU A 58 -5.45 -0.56 -23.06
C GLU A 58 -4.05 0.04 -22.95
N PHE A 59 -3.32 -0.28 -21.88
CA PHE A 59 -1.96 0.19 -21.70
C PHE A 59 -1.02 -0.41 -22.77
N ALA A 60 -1.15 -1.71 -23.07
CA ALA A 60 -0.42 -2.35 -24.15
C ALA A 60 -0.67 -1.69 -25.52
N ALA A 61 -1.90 -1.30 -25.82
CA ALA A 61 -2.24 -0.59 -27.05
C ALA A 61 -1.56 0.79 -27.14
N VAL A 62 -1.45 1.50 -26.02
CA VAL A 62 -0.72 2.78 -25.93
C VAL A 62 0.79 2.57 -26.11
N LEU A 63 1.38 1.54 -25.48
CA LEU A 63 2.79 1.18 -25.65
C LEU A 63 3.13 0.88 -27.11
N LYS A 64 2.26 0.15 -27.82
CA LYS A 64 2.43 -0.15 -29.24
C LYS A 64 2.51 1.12 -30.10
N LYS A 65 1.67 2.12 -29.82
CA LYS A 65 1.72 3.44 -30.51
C LYS A 65 3.04 4.17 -30.26
N ARG A 66 3.76 3.85 -29.18
CA ARG A 66 5.06 4.41 -28.82
C ARG A 66 6.25 3.54 -29.25
N GLY A 67 6.01 2.53 -30.09
CA GLY A 67 7.05 1.63 -30.61
C GLY A 67 7.52 0.55 -29.63
N ILE A 68 6.87 0.41 -28.48
CA ILE A 68 7.18 -0.64 -27.50
C ILE A 68 6.35 -1.87 -27.87
N THR A 69 7.02 -2.92 -28.34
CA THR A 69 6.38 -4.14 -28.87
C THR A 69 6.25 -5.26 -27.83
N ASP A 70 7.04 -5.20 -26.76
CA ASP A 70 7.00 -6.14 -25.64
C ASP A 70 6.68 -5.40 -24.33
N PRO A 71 5.39 -5.33 -23.94
CA PRO A 71 4.95 -4.69 -22.71
C PRO A 71 5.60 -5.27 -21.45
N LYS A 72 6.03 -6.53 -21.45
CA LYS A 72 6.61 -7.18 -20.26
C LYS A 72 7.99 -6.62 -19.88
N LYS A 73 8.62 -5.87 -20.77
CA LYS A 73 9.89 -5.16 -20.51
C LYS A 73 9.68 -3.78 -19.91
N VAL A 74 8.44 -3.32 -19.75
CA VAL A 74 8.13 -2.06 -19.09
C VAL A 74 8.18 -2.25 -17.59
N ILE A 75 8.99 -1.42 -16.92
CA ILE A 75 9.13 -1.41 -15.47
C ILE A 75 8.29 -0.26 -14.92
N THR A 76 7.41 -0.54 -13.98
CA THR A 76 6.57 0.47 -13.34
C THR A 76 7.27 1.07 -12.12
N THR A 77 6.86 2.28 -11.77
CA THR A 77 7.27 2.94 -10.52
C THR A 77 6.02 3.57 -9.91
N PRO A 78 5.49 3.03 -8.80
CA PRO A 78 4.32 3.60 -8.15
C PRO A 78 4.68 4.96 -7.53
N LEU A 79 3.82 5.95 -7.76
CA LEU A 79 3.96 7.31 -7.23
C LEU A 79 2.68 7.70 -6.51
N THR A 80 2.81 8.33 -5.34
CA THR A 80 1.67 8.93 -4.65
C THR A 80 1.16 10.14 -5.43
N VAL A 81 -0.17 10.30 -5.54
CA VAL A 81 -0.77 11.34 -6.38
C VAL A 81 -0.88 12.73 -5.74
N GLY A 82 -0.74 12.85 -4.41
CA GLY A 82 -0.90 14.14 -3.72
C GLY A 82 -2.36 14.60 -3.61
N PHE A 83 -2.58 15.92 -3.51
CA PHE A 83 -3.89 16.57 -3.40
C PHE A 83 -3.90 17.86 -4.24
N PHE A 84 -4.99 18.12 -4.98
CA PHE A 84 -5.11 19.23 -5.93
C PHE A 84 -6.43 19.98 -5.76
#